data_AF-A0A7C7PPK5-F1
#
_entry.id   AF-A0A7C7PPK5-F1
#
_cell.length_a   1.000
_cell.length_b   1.000
_cell.length_c   1.000
_cell.angle_alpha   90.00
_cell.angle_beta   90.00
_cell.angle_gamma   90.00
#
_symmetry.space_group_name_H-M   'P 1'
#
loop_
_entity.id
_entity.type
_entity.pdbx_description
1 polymer ?
#
loop_
_entity_poly.entity_id
_entity_poly.type
_entity_poly.pdbx_seq_one_letter_code
_entity_poly.pdbx_strand_id
1 'polypeptide(L)'
;MSLVVVRLYFFTILMGLDMIKAKVSEIKRTQEETLEAFHRDDIAIIPLGIPMLFGPGVFTTLLVFRAEAKENFILSFSLIMAFLSVTLLVYLILLNSKKISEYLGITGMNILKRIMGIVTGAVGIQFLISGVKSLWS
;
A
#
# COMPACT_ATOMS: atom_id res chain seq x y z
N MET A 1 -2.81 -9.80 -22.27
CA MET A 1 -3.23 -9.32 -20.93
C MET A 1 -2.59 -10.12 -19.78
N SER A 2 -2.40 -11.44 -19.91
CA SER A 2 -1.99 -12.33 -18.81
C SER A 2 -0.56 -12.12 -18.27
N LEU A 3 0.42 -11.78 -19.11
CA LEU A 3 1.83 -11.58 -18.67
C LEU A 3 2.03 -10.37 -17.75
N VAL A 4 1.26 -9.30 -17.97
CA VAL A 4 1.30 -8.08 -17.13
C VAL A 4 0.72 -8.36 -15.75
N VAL A 5 -0.39 -9.11 -15.69
CA VAL A 5 -1.07 -9.49 -14.46
C VAL A 5 -0.20 -10.42 -13.60
N VAL A 6 0.43 -11.42 -14.22
CA VAL A 6 1.35 -12.33 -13.51
C VAL A 6 2.57 -11.56 -12.95
N ARG A 7 3.11 -10.59 -13.70
CA ARG A 7 4.19 -9.72 -13.21
C ARG A 7 3.76 -8.86 -12.01
N LEU A 8 2.53 -8.35 -12.00
CA LEU A 8 1.98 -7.59 -10.87
C LEU A 8 1.83 -8.46 -9.62
N TYR A 9 1.33 -9.69 -9.75
CA TYR A 9 1.19 -10.62 -8.62
C TYR A 9 2.56 -10.99 -8.03
N PHE A 10 3.54 -11.25 -8.89
CA PHE A 10 4.91 -11.51 -8.45
C PHE A 10 5.51 -10.29 -7.73
N PHE A 11 5.28 -9.09 -8.26
CA PHE A 11 5.72 -7.85 -7.61
C PHE A 11 5.12 -7.67 -6.21
N THR A 12 3.82 -7.95 -6.02
CA THR A 12 3.18 -7.89 -4.69
C THR A 12 3.81 -8.86 -3.69
N ILE A 13 4.12 -10.09 -4.12
CA ILE A 13 4.80 -11.07 -3.26
C ILE A 13 6.20 -10.61 -2.90
N LEU A 14 6.97 -10.10 -3.88
CA LEU A 14 8.30 -9.57 -3.64
C LEU A 14 8.30 -8.40 -2.66
N MET A 15 7.36 -7.45 -2.80
CA MET A 15 7.19 -6.36 -1.84
C MET A 15 6.92 -6.89 -0.43
N GLY A 16 6.03 -7.88 -0.30
CA GLY A 16 5.77 -8.54 0.98
C GLY A 16 7.04 -9.17 1.58
N LEU A 17 7.81 -9.88 0.77
CA LEU A 17 9.08 -10.49 1.19
C LEU A 17 10.12 -9.44 1.59
N ASP A 18 10.22 -8.32 0.88
CA ASP A 18 11.15 -7.24 1.20
C ASP A 18 10.79 -6.57 2.54
N MET A 19 9.50 -6.40 2.80
CA MET A 19 8.98 -5.90 4.07
C MET A 19 9.21 -6.88 5.23
N ILE A 20 9.09 -8.20 5.00
CA ILE A 20 9.41 -9.25 5.99
C ILE A 20 10.91 -9.28 6.29
N LYS A 21 11.73 -9.23 5.25
CA LYS A 21 13.20 -9.25 5.36
C LYS A 21 13.71 -8.08 6.18
N ALA A 22 12.90 -7.02 6.32
CA ALA A 22 13.15 -5.90 7.22
C ALA A 22 14.63 -5.51 7.20
N LYS A 23 15.20 -5.37 6.00
CA LYS A 23 16.43 -4.60 5.87
C LYS A 23 15.98 -3.20 6.24
N VAL A 24 16.38 -2.79 7.43
CA VAL A 24 16.38 -1.39 7.82
C VAL A 24 17.03 -0.69 6.64
N SER A 25 16.25 0.02 5.82
CA SER A 25 16.78 1.25 5.26
C SER A 25 17.25 1.96 6.52
N GLU A 26 18.57 1.97 6.73
CA GLU A 26 19.21 2.95 7.58
C GLU A 26 18.76 4.28 7.01
N ILE A 27 17.55 4.71 7.36
CA ILE A 27 17.27 6.10 7.62
C ILE A 27 17.98 6.31 8.95
N LYS A 28 19.31 6.24 8.89
CA LYS A 28 20.19 6.92 9.80
C LYS A 28 19.76 8.36 9.63
N ARG A 29 18.83 8.80 10.46
CA ARG A 29 18.61 10.21 10.72
C ARG A 29 19.85 10.70 11.46
N THR A 30 20.99 10.70 10.80
CA THR A 30 22.08 11.58 11.14
C THR A 30 21.65 12.94 10.61
N GLN A 31 21.71 13.95 11.45
CA GLN A 31 21.14 15.28 11.17
C GLN A 31 21.73 15.96 9.91
N GLU A 32 22.77 15.40 9.30
CA GLU A 32 23.42 15.85 8.06
C GLU A 32 22.60 15.61 6.78
N GLU A 33 21.89 14.48 6.62
CA GLU A 33 21.13 14.20 5.37
C GLU A 33 19.93 15.13 5.16
N THR A 34 19.43 15.76 6.23
CA THR A 34 18.31 16.73 6.12
C THR A 34 18.77 18.07 5.53
N LEU A 35 20.05 18.40 5.68
CA LEU A 35 20.65 19.62 5.13
C LEU A 35 21.07 19.43 3.67
N GLU A 36 21.57 18.25 3.27
CA GLU A 36 21.92 17.98 1.87
C GLU A 36 20.68 17.89 0.95
N ALA A 37 19.54 17.43 1.48
CA ALA A 37 18.26 17.41 0.76
C ALA A 37 17.69 18.81 0.47
N PHE A 38 18.18 19.86 1.14
CA PHE A 38 17.81 21.24 0.86
C PHE A 38 18.61 21.87 -0.29
N HIS A 39 19.72 21.22 -0.69
CA HIS A 39 20.67 21.75 -1.69
C HIS A 39 20.70 20.99 -3.01
N ARG A 40 20.03 19.83 -3.11
CA ARG A 40 19.71 19.24 -4.40
C ARG A 40 18.28 19.57 -4.77
N ASP A 41 18.12 20.16 -5.94
CA ASP A 41 16.88 20.17 -6.72
C ASP A 41 16.46 18.74 -7.10
N ASP A 42 16.28 17.86 -6.12
CA ASP A 42 15.81 16.49 -6.30
C ASP A 42 14.29 16.53 -6.46
N ILE A 43 13.90 16.85 -7.69
CA ILE A 43 12.57 16.74 -8.33
C ILE A 43 12.00 15.29 -8.26
N ALA A 44 12.58 14.41 -7.44
CA ALA A 44 12.16 13.03 -7.23
C ALA A 44 11.51 12.76 -5.85
N ILE A 45 11.22 13.80 -5.04
CA ILE A 45 10.37 13.63 -3.85
C ILE A 45 8.88 13.59 -4.28
N ILE A 46 8.56 12.49 -4.96
CA ILE A 46 7.33 11.72 -4.81
C ILE A 46 6.06 12.25 -5.55
N PRO A 47 5.88 11.87 -6.83
CA PRO A 47 4.57 11.47 -7.35
C PRO A 47 4.18 10.04 -6.92
N LEU A 48 5.00 9.36 -6.09
CA LEU A 48 4.88 7.94 -5.72
C LEU A 48 4.10 7.66 -4.41
N GLY A 49 3.87 8.66 -3.58
CA GLY A 49 3.27 8.54 -2.25
C GLY A 49 1.77 8.35 -2.35
N ILE A 50 1.17 9.04 -3.32
CA ILE A 50 -0.22 8.82 -3.74
C ILE A 50 -0.38 7.37 -4.27
N PRO A 51 0.42 6.88 -5.24
CA PRO A 51 0.43 5.46 -5.64
C PRO A 51 0.68 4.45 -4.53
N MET A 52 1.50 4.78 -3.52
CA MET A 52 1.75 3.88 -2.39
C MET A 52 0.54 3.81 -1.44
N LEU A 53 -0.13 4.94 -1.20
CA LEU A 53 -1.38 5.01 -0.41
C LEU A 53 -2.52 4.27 -1.12
N PHE A 54 -2.69 4.53 -2.41
CA PHE A 54 -3.60 3.81 -3.29
C PHE A 54 -2.84 2.68 -3.98
N GLY A 55 -2.34 1.72 -3.20
CA GLY A 55 -1.64 0.56 -3.77
C GLY A 55 -2.47 -0.06 -4.91
N PRO A 56 -1.84 -0.66 -5.93
CA PRO A 56 -2.53 -1.17 -7.12
C PRO A 56 -3.69 -2.13 -6.79
N GLY A 57 -3.63 -2.83 -5.65
CA GLY A 57 -4.72 -3.66 -5.14
C GLY A 57 -5.97 -2.86 -4.72
N VAL A 58 -5.80 -1.75 -3.98
CA VAL A 58 -6.92 -0.89 -3.56
C VAL A 58 -7.63 -0.30 -4.77
N PHE A 59 -6.85 0.17 -5.75
CA PHE A 59 -7.40 0.72 -6.99
C PHE A 59 -8.16 -0.33 -7.81
N THR A 60 -7.62 -1.54 -7.92
CA THR A 60 -8.28 -2.66 -8.64
C THR A 60 -9.60 -3.04 -7.96
N THR A 61 -9.62 -3.17 -6.63
CA THR A 61 -10.85 -3.48 -5.87
C THR A 61 -11.92 -2.41 -6.06
N LEU A 62 -11.53 -1.13 -6.04
CA LEU A 62 -12.45 -0.02 -6.31
C LEU A 62 -13.08 -0.09 -7.70
N LEU A 63 -12.30 -0.45 -8.72
CA LEU A 63 -12.81 -0.63 -10.08
C LEU A 63 -13.81 -1.78 -10.18
N VAL A 64 -13.52 -2.92 -9.54
CA VAL A 64 -14.42 -4.08 -9.51
C VAL A 64 -15.73 -3.74 -8.79
N PHE A 65 -15.65 -3.18 -7.58
CA PHE A 65 -16.85 -2.78 -6.83
C PHE A 65 -17.65 -1.70 -7.54
N ARG A 66 -17.00 -0.79 -8.25
CA ARG A 66 -17.70 0.21 -9.05
C ARG A 66 -18.40 -0.41 -10.26
N ALA A 67 -17.79 -1.43 -10.88
CA ALA A 67 -18.40 -2.18 -11.98
C ALA A 67 -19.64 -2.96 -11.51
N GLU A 68 -19.59 -3.58 -10.33
CA GLU A 68 -20.72 -4.31 -9.73
C GLU A 68 -21.85 -3.38 -9.23
N ALA A 69 -21.51 -2.21 -8.70
CA ALA A 69 -22.49 -1.28 -8.14
C ALA A 69 -23.24 -0.42 -9.18
N LYS A 70 -22.92 -0.54 -10.48
CA LYS A 70 -23.45 0.34 -11.54
C LYS A 70 -24.98 0.28 -11.68
N GLU A 71 -25.60 -0.85 -11.35
CA GLU A 71 -27.05 -1.05 -11.56
C GLU A 71 -27.91 -0.77 -10.32
N ASN A 72 -27.30 -0.46 -9.17
CA ASN A 72 -28.05 -0.23 -7.93
C ASN A 72 -27.56 1.02 -7.18
N PHE A 73 -28.48 1.98 -7.03
CA PHE A 73 -28.21 3.27 -6.38
C PHE A 73 -27.77 3.12 -4.91
N ILE A 74 -28.34 2.16 -4.17
CA ILE A 74 -28.03 1.91 -2.76
C ILE A 74 -26.59 1.39 -2.62
N LEU A 75 -26.18 0.46 -3.49
CA LEU A 75 -24.82 -0.07 -3.53
C LEU A 75 -23.81 1.01 -3.92
N SER A 76 -24.13 1.86 -4.89
CA SER A 76 -23.29 3.00 -5.28
C SER A 76 -23.10 4.00 -4.13
N PHE A 77 -24.15 4.33 -3.37
CA PHE A 77 -24.07 5.23 -2.24
C PHE A 77 -23.25 4.65 -1.08
N SER A 78 -23.45 3.35 -0.77
CA SER A 78 -22.67 2.64 0.25
C SER A 78 -21.16 2.62 -0.08
N LEU A 79 -20.80 2.42 -1.34
CA LEU A 79 -19.40 2.42 -1.79
C LEU A 79 -18.74 3.79 -1.59
N ILE A 80 -19.44 4.88 -1.91
CA ILE A 80 -18.93 6.25 -1.71
C ILE A 80 -18.72 6.53 -0.22
N MET A 81 -19.68 6.15 0.63
CA MET A 81 -19.55 6.32 2.08
C MET A 81 -18.39 5.50 2.67
N ALA A 82 -18.19 4.28 2.19
CA ALA A 82 -17.04 3.45 2.59
C ALA A 82 -15.70 4.07 2.15
N PHE A 83 -15.63 4.64 0.93
CA PHE A 83 -14.44 5.32 0.45
C PHE A 83 -14.11 6.57 1.27
N LEU A 84 -15.12 7.40 1.56
CA LEU A 84 -14.96 8.59 2.39
C LEU A 84 -14.53 8.24 3.81
N SER A 85 -15.09 7.19 4.42
CA SER A 85 -14.72 6.78 5.77
C SER A 85 -13.27 6.29 5.85
N VAL A 86 -12.82 5.46 4.90
CA VAL A 86 -11.42 5.00 4.83
C VAL A 86 -10.48 6.18 4.60
N THR A 87 -10.83 7.08 3.68
CA THR A 87 -10.03 8.28 3.40
C THR A 87 -9.89 9.16 4.64
N LEU A 88 -10.98 9.38 5.38
CA LEU A 88 -10.96 10.15 6.62
C LEU A 88 -10.10 9.47 7.69
N LEU A 89 -10.20 8.15 7.85
CA LEU A 89 -9.36 7.39 8.78
C LEU A 89 -7.88 7.52 8.44
N VAL A 90 -7.53 7.34 7.16
CA VAL A 90 -6.14 7.51 6.69
C VAL A 90 -5.65 8.94 6.94
N TYR A 91 -6.48 9.95 6.66
CA TYR A 91 -6.14 11.35 6.92
C TYR A 91 -5.85 11.59 8.41
N LEU A 92 -6.68 11.07 9.32
CA LEU A 92 -6.48 11.20 10.77
C LEU A 92 -5.21 10.48 11.25
N ILE A 93 -4.91 9.30 10.70
CA ILE A 93 -3.68 8.55 10.99
C ILE A 93 -2.46 9.35 10.52
N LEU A 94 -2.49 9.90 9.31
CA LEU A 94 -1.40 10.71 8.77
C LEU A 94 -1.18 12.00 9.57
N LEU A 95 -2.25 12.67 9.99
CA LEU A 95 -2.16 13.86 10.84
C LEU A 95 -1.46 13.54 12.17
N ASN A 96 -1.68 12.34 12.71
CA ASN A 96 -1.05 11.87 13.94
C ASN A 96 0.20 11.02 13.71
N SER A 97 0.71 10.95 12.47
CA SER A 97 1.82 10.05 12.09
C SER A 97 3.07 10.27 12.92
N LYS A 98 3.38 11.53 13.27
CA LYS A 98 4.52 11.86 14.15
C LYS A 98 4.37 11.25 15.54
N LYS A 99 3.19 11.42 16.17
CA LYS A 99 2.88 10.83 17.49
C LYS A 99 2.89 9.30 17.43
N ILE A 100 2.33 8.72 16.37
CA ILE A 100 2.31 7.28 16.14
C ILE A 100 3.74 6.73 16.00
N SER A 101 4.58 7.42 15.23
CA SER A 101 5.98 7.04 15.05
C SER A 101 6.80 7.14 16.34
N GLU A 102 6.56 8.16 17.17
CA GLU A 102 7.22 8.32 18.46
C GLU A 102 6.76 7.27 19.47
N TYR A 103 5.46 6.94 19.48
CA TYR A 103 4.89 5.92 20.36
C TYR A 103 5.34 4.50 20.03
N LEU A 104 5.41 4.15 18.74
CA LEU A 104 5.85 2.81 18.29
C LEU A 104 7.36 2.62 18.38
N GLY A 105 8.12 3.71 18.27
CA GLY A 105 9.58 3.67 18.18
C GLY A 105 10.08 2.82 17.00
N ILE A 106 11.39 2.56 17.00
CA ILE A 106 12.06 1.82 15.91
C ILE A 106 11.61 0.35 15.89
N THR A 107 11.50 -0.27 17.06
CA THR A 107 11.12 -1.68 17.21
C THR A 107 9.66 -1.92 16.81
N GLY A 108 8.72 -1.09 17.28
CA GLY A 108 7.30 -1.22 16.92
C GLY A 108 7.07 -0.99 15.43
N MET A 109 7.76 0.00 14.84
CA MET A 109 7.72 0.22 13.40
C MET A 109 8.26 -0.98 12.60
N ASN A 110 9.27 -1.68 13.14
CA ASN A 110 9.81 -2.88 12.51
C ASN A 110 8.82 -4.06 12.56
N ILE A 111 8.14 -4.24 13.68
CA ILE A 111 7.09 -5.25 13.85
C ILE A 111 5.95 -4.97 12.86
N LEU A 112 5.47 -3.72 12.79
CA LEU A 112 4.41 -3.35 11.85
C LEU A 112 4.82 -3.59 10.39
N LYS A 113 6.04 -3.21 9.99
CA LYS A 113 6.55 -3.48 8.64
C LYS A 113 6.55 -4.97 8.31
N ARG A 114 6.97 -5.82 9.24
CA ARG A 114 6.93 -7.28 9.06
C ARG A 114 5.50 -7.80 8.94
N ILE A 115 4.58 -7.33 9.79
CA ILE A 115 3.16 -7.73 9.73
C ILE A 115 2.56 -7.35 8.37
N MET A 116 2.79 -6.11 7.92
CA MET A 116 2.34 -5.67 6.59
C MET A 116 2.92 -6.56 5.49
N GLY A 117 4.21 -6.91 5.58
CA GLY A 117 4.85 -7.82 4.65
C GLY A 117 4.23 -9.22 4.61
N ILE A 118 3.88 -9.79 5.77
CA ILE A 118 3.19 -11.09 5.87
C ILE A 118 1.81 -11.01 5.22
N VAL A 119 1.03 -9.97 5.52
CA VAL A 119 -0.31 -9.77 4.95
C VAL A 119 -0.23 -9.58 3.44
N THR A 120 0.65 -8.71 2.95
CA THR A 120 0.83 -8.46 1.51
C THR A 120 1.32 -9.70 0.78
N GLY A 121 2.23 -10.48 1.37
CA GLY A 121 2.67 -11.76 0.81
C GLY A 121 1.52 -12.76 0.67
N ALA A 122 0.69 -12.89 1.72
CA ALA A 122 -0.49 -13.77 1.69
C ALA A 122 -1.50 -13.36 0.60
N VAL A 123 -1.78 -12.05 0.47
CA VAL A 123 -2.65 -11.51 -0.59
C VAL A 123 -2.07 -11.77 -1.98
N GLY A 124 -0.76 -11.64 -2.15
CA GLY A 124 -0.09 -11.95 -3.41
C GLY A 124 -0.26 -13.42 -3.82
N ILE A 125 -0.13 -14.35 -2.87
CA ILE A 125 -0.39 -15.79 -3.11
C ILE A 125 -1.86 -16.03 -3.45
N GLN A 126 -2.79 -15.37 -2.75
CA GLN A 126 -4.22 -15.46 -3.04
C GLN A 126 -4.53 -15.02 -4.48
N PHE A 127 -3.94 -13.93 -4.96
CA PHE A 127 -4.12 -13.47 -6.34
C PHE A 127 -3.56 -14.44 -7.37
N LEU A 128 -2.41 -15.08 -7.11
CA LEU A 128 -1.90 -16.15 -7.96
C LEU A 128 -2.89 -17.31 -8.07
N ILE A 129 -3.41 -17.79 -6.94
CA ILE A 129 -4.36 -18.92 -6.91
C ILE A 129 -5.66 -18.56 -7.66
N SER A 130 -6.23 -17.38 -7.39
CA SER A 130 -7.43 -16.90 -8.09
C SER A 130 -7.20 -16.73 -9.58
N GLY A 131 -6.04 -16.21 -9.99
CA GLY A 131 -5.67 -16.06 -11.39
C GLY A 131 -5.55 -17.40 -12.12
N VAL A 132 -4.94 -18.41 -11.50
CA VAL A 132 -4.85 -19.77 -12.07
C VAL A 132 -6.23 -20.43 -12.15
N LYS A 133 -7.06 -20.28 -11.10
CA LYS A 133 -8.42 -20.83 -11.09
C LYS A 133 -9.29 -20.24 -12.21
N SER A 134 -9.14 -18.94 -12.49
CA SER A 134 -9.83 -18.27 -13.59
C SER A 134 -9.35 -18.69 -14.98
N LEU A 135 -8.17 -19.29 -15.13
CA LEU A 135 -7.69 -19.79 -16.43
C LEU A 135 -8.26 -21.17 -16.77
N TRP A 136 -8.71 -21.91 -15.75
CA TRP A 136 -9.25 -23.26 -15.92
C TRP A 136 -10.78 -23.32 -15.86
N SER A 137 -11.44 -22.24 -15.40
CA SER A 137 -12.90 -22.05 -15.43
C SER A 137 -13.33 -21.17 -16.59
#